data_AF-A0A3S3QYQ5-F1
#
_entry.id   AF-A0A3S3QYQ5-F1
#
_cell.length_a   1.000
_cell.length_b   1.000
_cell.length_c   1.000
_cell.angle_alpha   90.00
_cell.angle_beta   90.00
_cell.angle_gamma   90.00
#
_symmetry.space_group_name_H-M   'P 1'
#
loop_
_entity.id
_entity.type
_entity.pdbx_description
1 polymer ?
#
loop_
_entity_poly.entity_id
_entity_poly.type
_entity_poly.pdbx_seq_one_letter_code
_entity_poly.pdbx_strand_id
1 'polypeptide(L)'
;MQPCTPSLILAEYRFTFTARNPLTLPVFSDPLRRSVFGLALHQQSCIAPNADCVDCMLRHQCDFAFFIKGLRPPEAEMMRKVGTVPLPHVFHSDQTGEASISPGGQFSHGLVLAGAACKRLLP
;
A
#
# COMPACT_ATOMS: atom_id res chain seq x y z
N MET A 1 36.36 5.48 -4.15
CA MET A 1 34.91 5.43 -4.45
C MET A 1 34.20 6.16 -3.32
N GLN A 2 33.61 7.34 -3.57
CA GLN A 2 32.81 8.02 -2.55
C GLN A 2 31.51 7.22 -2.33
N PRO A 3 31.10 6.93 -1.08
CA PRO A 3 29.78 6.40 -0.82
C PRO A 3 28.77 7.50 -1.15
N CYS A 4 28.08 7.37 -2.28
CA CYS A 4 26.89 8.16 -2.56
C CYS A 4 25.76 7.55 -1.73
N THR A 5 25.45 8.13 -0.57
CA THR A 5 24.31 7.69 0.23
C THR A 5 23.04 8.09 -0.52
N PRO A 6 22.25 7.13 -1.06
CA PRO A 6 21.04 7.49 -1.79
C PRO A 6 20.04 8.13 -0.81
N SER A 7 19.52 9.30 -1.16
CA SER A 7 18.45 9.95 -0.42
C SER A 7 17.10 9.34 -0.81
N LEU A 8 16.40 8.72 0.14
CA LEU A 8 15.07 8.16 -0.05
C LEU A 8 14.04 8.99 0.72
N ILE A 9 13.07 9.56 0.00
CA ILE A 9 11.96 10.29 0.62
C ILE A 9 10.99 9.28 1.23
N LEU A 10 10.59 9.52 2.47
CA LEU A 10 9.56 8.76 3.17
C LEU A 10 8.40 9.69 3.56
N ALA A 11 7.18 9.16 3.49
CA ALA A 11 5.99 9.81 4.04
C ALA A 11 5.27 8.83 4.97
N GLU A 12 5.03 9.24 6.21
CA GLU A 12 4.36 8.42 7.22
C GLU A 12 2.95 8.96 7.48
N TYR A 13 1.98 8.05 7.44
CA TYR A 13 0.57 8.34 7.69
C TYR A 13 0.07 7.49 8.84
N ARG A 14 -0.80 8.09 9.66
CA ARG A 14 -1.52 7.40 10.72
C ARG A 14 -3.02 7.60 10.50
N PHE A 15 -3.72 6.49 10.32
CA PHE A 15 -5.18 6.47 10.22
C PHE A 15 -5.76 6.00 11.54
N THR A 16 -6.56 6.84 12.18
CA THR A 16 -7.27 6.51 13.42
C THR A 16 -8.75 6.32 13.12
N PHE A 17 -9.30 5.20 13.57
CA PHE A 17 -10.68 4.80 13.35
C PHE A 17 -11.41 4.68 14.68
N THR A 18 -12.72 4.95 14.66
CA THR A 18 -13.62 4.72 15.79
C THR A 18 -14.58 3.61 15.44
N ALA A 19 -14.60 2.55 16.24
CA ALA A 19 -15.48 1.40 16.05
C ALA A 19 -16.94 1.83 16.26
N ARG A 20 -17.79 1.61 15.24
CA ARG A 20 -19.25 1.84 15.36
C ARG A 20 -19.96 0.63 15.95
N ASN A 21 -19.46 -0.56 15.65
CA ASN A 21 -19.94 -1.84 16.16
C ASN A 21 -18.78 -2.56 16.85
N PRO A 22 -19.04 -3.53 17.74
CA PRO A 22 -17.99 -4.36 18.30
C PRO A 22 -17.23 -5.07 17.18
N LEU A 23 -15.90 -5.10 17.26
CA LEU A 23 -15.06 -5.81 16.29
C LEU A 23 -13.81 -6.38 16.95
N THR A 24 -13.31 -7.47 16.39
CA THR A 24 -12.06 -8.10 16.81
C THR A 24 -11.01 -7.92 15.73
N LEU A 25 -9.89 -7.28 16.08
CA LEU A 25 -8.73 -7.16 15.21
C LEU A 25 -7.83 -8.40 15.37
N PRO A 26 -7.52 -9.12 14.29
CA PRO A 26 -6.67 -10.31 14.36
C PRO A 26 -5.19 -9.95 14.59
N VAL A 27 -4.46 -10.92 15.16
CA VAL A 27 -3.00 -10.85 15.39
C VAL A 27 -2.22 -10.49 14.11
N PHE A 28 -2.64 -11.02 12.96
CA PHE A 28 -2.03 -10.79 11.64
C PHE A 28 -2.85 -9.82 10.82
N SER A 29 -2.81 -8.55 11.21
CA SER A 29 -3.63 -7.52 10.59
C SER A 29 -2.98 -6.88 9.34
N ASP A 30 -1.70 -7.12 9.05
CA ASP A 30 -1.03 -6.53 7.87
C ASP A 30 -1.49 -7.09 6.52
N PRO A 31 -1.64 -8.42 6.31
CA PRO A 31 -2.20 -8.95 5.07
C PRO A 31 -3.65 -8.47 4.85
N LEU A 32 -4.43 -8.38 5.92
CA LEU A 32 -5.79 -7.85 5.88
C LEU A 32 -5.79 -6.38 5.44
N ARG A 33 -4.92 -5.54 6.03
CA ARG A 33 -4.79 -4.11 5.69
C ARG A 33 -4.41 -3.91 4.23
N ARG A 34 -3.44 -4.68 3.72
CA ARG A 34 -3.07 -4.66 2.30
C ARG A 34 -4.27 -4.96 1.40
N SER A 35 -5.06 -5.97 1.76
CA SER A 35 -6.26 -6.34 1.01
C SER A 35 -7.32 -5.23 1.03
N VAL A 36 -7.61 -4.64 2.19
CA VAL A 36 -8.58 -3.54 2.32
C VAL A 36 -8.11 -2.30 1.57
N PHE A 37 -6.84 -1.94 1.71
CA PHE A 37 -6.24 -0.82 0.98
C PHE A 37 -6.26 -1.05 -0.54
N GLY A 38 -5.87 -2.24 -0.99
CA GLY A 38 -5.93 -2.61 -2.41
C GLY A 38 -7.34 -2.55 -2.97
N LEU A 39 -8.34 -3.05 -2.22
CA LEU A 39 -9.74 -2.97 -2.63
C LEU A 39 -10.21 -1.52 -2.75
N ALA A 40 -9.93 -0.68 -1.75
CA ALA A 40 -10.28 0.73 -1.77
C ALA A 40 -9.62 1.45 -2.96
N LEU A 41 -8.31 1.22 -3.18
CA LEU A 41 -7.59 1.81 -4.29
C LEU A 41 -8.11 1.33 -5.64
N HIS A 42 -8.48 0.06 -5.76
CA HIS A 42 -9.14 -0.46 -6.96
C HIS A 42 -10.46 0.28 -7.24
N GLN A 43 -11.30 0.44 -6.22
CA GLN A 43 -12.58 1.13 -6.35
C GLN A 43 -12.44 2.61 -6.72
N GLN A 44 -11.38 3.28 -6.25
CA GLN A 44 -11.17 4.70 -6.52
C GLN A 44 -10.43 4.98 -7.83
N SER A 45 -9.47 4.13 -8.22
CA SER A 45 -8.58 4.40 -9.37
C SER A 45 -8.93 3.62 -10.63
N CYS A 46 -9.67 2.50 -10.54
CA CYS A 46 -9.84 1.61 -11.68
C CYS A 46 -10.94 2.11 -12.63
N ILE A 47 -10.56 2.33 -13.90
CA ILE A 47 -11.50 2.72 -14.97
C ILE A 47 -12.16 1.51 -15.66
N ALA A 48 -11.65 0.30 -15.43
CA ALA A 48 -12.11 -0.94 -16.08
C ALA A 48 -12.10 -2.11 -15.07
N PRO A 49 -13.01 -2.11 -14.07
CA PRO A 49 -12.95 -3.03 -12.93
C PRO A 49 -13.13 -4.51 -13.27
N ASN A 50 -13.61 -4.82 -14.48
CA ASN A 50 -13.85 -6.19 -14.96
C ASN A 50 -12.76 -6.70 -15.93
N ALA A 51 -11.68 -5.93 -16.14
CA ALA A 51 -10.58 -6.29 -17.03
C ALA A 51 -9.36 -6.77 -16.23
N ASP A 52 -8.52 -7.60 -16.86
CA ASP A 52 -7.23 -7.97 -16.26
C ASP A 52 -6.26 -6.77 -16.32
N CYS A 53 -5.60 -6.50 -15.19
CA CYS A 53 -4.56 -5.49 -15.10
C CYS A 53 -3.35 -5.80 -15.99
N VAL A 54 -3.12 -7.08 -16.34
CA VAL A 54 -2.02 -7.49 -17.23
C VAL A 54 -2.20 -6.88 -18.62
N ASP A 55 -3.41 -6.86 -19.15
CA ASP A 55 -3.73 -6.35 -20.50
C ASP A 55 -4.17 -4.88 -20.51
N CYS A 56 -4.17 -4.23 -19.34
CA CYS A 56 -4.60 -2.85 -19.20
C CYS A 56 -3.57 -1.87 -19.78
N MET A 57 -4.02 -1.01 -20.71
CA MET A 57 -3.21 0.04 -21.36
C MET A 57 -2.63 1.05 -20.35
N LEU A 58 -3.27 1.23 -19.20
CA LEU A 58 -2.84 2.18 -18.16
C LEU A 58 -1.95 1.55 -17.08
N ARG A 59 -1.59 0.26 -17.16
CA ARG A 59 -0.94 -0.47 -16.04
C ARG A 59 0.31 0.20 -15.45
N HIS A 60 1.09 0.93 -16.25
CA HIS A 60 2.28 1.65 -15.75
C HIS A 60 1.97 3.04 -15.17
N GLN A 61 0.83 3.62 -15.54
CA GLN A 61 0.35 4.93 -15.06
C GLN A 61 -0.72 4.79 -13.97
N CYS A 62 -1.27 3.60 -13.76
CA CYS A 62 -2.33 3.32 -12.79
C CYS A 62 -1.78 3.18 -11.37
N ASP A 63 -2.36 3.94 -10.43
CA ASP A 63 -1.96 3.89 -9.02
C ASP A 63 -2.25 2.52 -8.39
N PHE A 64 -3.39 1.91 -8.71
CA PHE A 64 -3.70 0.56 -8.24
C PHE A 64 -2.61 -0.45 -8.65
N ALA A 65 -2.19 -0.44 -9.91
CA ALA A 65 -1.14 -1.33 -10.38
C ALA A 65 0.22 -1.03 -9.72
N PHE A 66 0.56 0.24 -9.55
CA PHE A 66 1.79 0.67 -8.89
C PHE A 66 1.86 0.21 -7.42
N PHE A 67 0.79 0.40 -6.66
CA PHE A 67 0.76 0.06 -5.23
C PHE A 67 0.51 -1.41 -4.96
N ILE A 68 -0.12 -2.17 -5.86
CA ILE A 68 -0.59 -3.53 -5.55
C ILE A 68 0.14 -4.61 -6.35
N LYS A 69 0.51 -4.34 -7.60
CA LYS A 69 1.01 -5.38 -8.52
C LYS A 69 2.54 -5.50 -8.55
N GLY A 70 3.27 -4.48 -8.07
CA GLY A 70 4.73 -4.49 -8.08
C GLY A 70 5.29 -4.60 -9.49
N LEU A 71 4.67 -3.91 -10.45
CA LEU A 71 5.10 -3.93 -11.84
C LEU A 71 6.49 -3.31 -11.98
N ARG A 72 7.35 -3.99 -12.73
CA ARG A 72 8.65 -3.43 -13.11
C ARG A 72 8.45 -2.20 -13.99
N PRO A 73 9.16 -1.09 -13.75
CA PRO A 73 9.23 0.02 -14.70
C PRO A 73 9.78 -0.48 -16.05
N PRO A 74 9.23 -0.04 -17.18
CA PRO A 74 9.71 -0.46 -18.50
C PRO A 74 11.15 -0.02 -18.76
N GLU A 75 11.61 1.06 -18.14
CA GLU A 75 12.97 1.60 -18.26
C GLU A 75 14.01 0.91 -17.35
N ALA A 76 13.61 -0.11 -16.58
CA ALA A 76 14.51 -0.76 -15.62
C ALA A 76 15.66 -1.52 -16.32
N GLU A 77 16.88 -1.01 -16.19
CA GLU A 77 18.09 -1.64 -16.73
C GLU A 77 18.64 -2.75 -15.81
N MET A 78 18.42 -2.62 -14.50
CA MET A 78 18.86 -3.58 -13.49
C MET A 78 17.72 -4.52 -13.05
N MET A 79 18.08 -5.73 -12.60
CA MET A 79 17.12 -6.74 -12.09
C MET A 79 16.01 -7.14 -13.09
N ARG A 80 16.31 -7.15 -14.40
CA ARG A 80 15.35 -7.51 -15.47
C ARG A 80 14.72 -8.91 -15.30
N LYS A 81 15.43 -9.85 -14.67
CA LYS A 81 14.95 -11.22 -14.41
C LYS A 81 14.01 -11.32 -13.20
N VAL A 82 13.89 -10.27 -12.38
CA VAL A 82 12.99 -10.25 -11.22
C VAL A 82 11.58 -9.92 -11.72
N GLY A 83 10.63 -10.81 -11.46
CA GLY A 83 9.26 -10.72 -11.95
C GLY A 83 8.46 -9.56 -11.36
N THR A 84 8.66 -9.26 -10.07
CA THR A 84 7.97 -8.19 -9.33
C THR A 84 8.94 -7.39 -8.48
N VAL A 85 8.74 -6.07 -8.41
CA VAL A 85 9.51 -5.20 -7.54
C VAL A 85 8.85 -5.11 -6.15
N PRO A 86 9.62 -4.85 -5.08
CA PRO A 86 9.06 -4.56 -3.77
C PRO A 86 8.05 -3.40 -3.86
N LEU A 87 6.93 -3.55 -3.16
CA LEU A 87 5.92 -2.50 -3.12
C LEU A 87 6.45 -1.31 -2.31
N PRO A 88 6.24 -0.07 -2.77
CA PRO A 88 6.87 1.11 -2.19
C PRO A 88 6.12 1.61 -0.95
N HIS A 89 5.60 0.69 -0.13
CA HIS A 89 4.87 1.02 1.08
C HIS A 89 4.96 -0.08 2.14
N VAL A 90 4.83 0.32 3.40
CA VAL A 90 4.81 -0.57 4.56
C VAL A 90 3.58 -0.24 5.40
N PHE A 91 2.76 -1.26 5.68
CA PHE A 91 1.71 -1.16 6.70
C PHE A 91 2.29 -1.54 8.05
N HIS A 92 1.89 -0.82 9.09
CA HIS A 92 2.22 -1.17 10.47
C HIS A 92 1.04 -0.92 11.41
N SER A 93 1.14 -1.50 12.59
CA SER A 93 0.16 -1.38 13.66
C SER A 93 0.87 -0.99 14.93
N ASP A 94 0.25 -0.10 15.70
CA ASP A 94 0.68 0.18 17.07
C ASP A 94 0.23 -0.93 18.04
N GLN A 95 -0.72 -1.79 17.63
CA GLN A 95 -1.24 -2.90 18.42
C GLN A 95 -0.52 -4.20 18.10
N THR A 96 -0.03 -4.87 19.14
CA THR A 96 0.55 -6.21 19.11
C THR A 96 -0.46 -7.22 19.63
N GLY A 97 -0.93 -8.13 18.79
CA GLY A 97 -1.85 -9.20 19.18
C GLY A 97 -3.30 -8.95 18.80
N GLU A 98 -4.18 -9.84 19.28
CA GLU A 98 -5.61 -9.75 19.04
C GLU A 98 -6.22 -8.65 19.94
N ALA A 99 -7.09 -7.81 19.38
CA ALA A 99 -7.71 -6.73 20.12
C ALA A 99 -9.22 -6.72 19.89
N SER A 100 -9.99 -6.85 20.97
CA SER A 100 -11.43 -6.64 20.96
C SER A 100 -11.75 -5.18 21.21
N ILE A 101 -12.42 -4.53 20.27
CA ILE A 101 -12.76 -3.12 20.32
C ILE A 101 -14.26 -2.96 20.50
N SER A 102 -14.64 -2.31 21.60
CA SER A 102 -16.03 -1.96 21.88
C SER A 102 -16.50 -0.79 21.01
N PRO A 103 -17.81 -0.61 20.80
CA PRO A 103 -18.34 0.62 20.18
C PRO A 103 -17.79 1.88 20.86
N GLY A 104 -17.37 2.86 20.06
CA GLY A 104 -16.68 4.06 20.52
C GLY A 104 -15.18 3.89 20.77
N GLY A 105 -14.67 2.67 20.86
CA GLY A 105 -13.25 2.37 20.98
C GLY A 105 -12.48 2.78 19.72
N GLN A 106 -11.21 3.15 19.89
CA GLN A 106 -10.35 3.60 18.80
C GLN A 106 -9.23 2.60 18.49
N PHE A 107 -8.83 2.57 17.23
CA PHE A 107 -7.62 1.88 16.79
C PHE A 107 -6.93 2.69 15.69
N SER A 108 -5.62 2.49 15.56
CA SER A 108 -4.82 3.17 14.56
C SER A 108 -3.98 2.21 13.74
N HIS A 109 -3.77 2.57 12.48
CA HIS A 109 -2.88 1.87 11.56
C HIS A 109 -1.97 2.86 10.86
N GLY A 110 -0.74 2.44 10.65
CA GLY A 110 0.27 3.24 9.97
C GLY A 110 0.51 2.77 8.55
N LEU A 111 0.86 3.73 7.69
CA LEU A 111 1.29 3.51 6.32
C LEU A 111 2.53 4.38 6.07
N VAL A 112 3.64 3.74 5.73
CA VAL A 112 4.84 4.43 5.25
C VAL A 112 4.88 4.28 3.74
N LEU A 113 5.05 5.39 3.01
CA LEU A 113 5.32 5.42 1.58
C LEU A 113 6.79 5.74 1.34
N ALA A 114 7.36 5.20 0.26
CA ALA A 114 8.75 5.42 -0.11
C ALA A 114 8.92 5.92 -1.55
N GLY A 115 9.81 6.89 -1.73
CA GLY A 115 10.23 7.40 -3.03
C GLY A 115 9.08 7.97 -3.85
N ALA A 116 8.91 7.46 -5.08
CA ALA A 116 7.87 7.94 -6.01
C ALA A 116 6.44 7.77 -5.47
N ALA A 117 6.21 6.83 -4.56
CA ALA A 117 4.90 6.63 -3.94
C ALA A 117 4.38 7.88 -3.22
N CYS A 118 5.27 8.68 -2.63
CA CYS A 118 4.92 9.88 -1.88
C CYS A 118 4.24 10.96 -2.74
N LYS A 119 4.36 10.88 -4.08
CA LYS A 119 3.77 11.85 -5.03
C LYS A 119 2.54 11.31 -5.78
N ARG A 120 2.16 10.04 -5.56
CA ARG A 120 1.07 9.38 -6.33
C ARG A 120 -0.24 9.28 -5.55
N LEU A 121 -0.17 9.22 -4.22
CA LEU A 121 -1.36 9.16 -3.35
C LEU A 121 -1.82 10.54 -2.85
N LEU A 122 -1.08 11.61 -3.15
CA LEU A 122 -1.41 12.97 -2.78
C LEU A 122 -1.61 13.83 -4.04
N PRO A 123 -2.71 14.58 -4.17
CA PRO A 123 -2.81 15.67 -5.14
C PRO A 123 -1.83 16.81 -4.83
#